data_AF-A0A9D7IWA1-F1
#
_entry.id   AF-A0A9D7IWA1-F1
#
_cell.length_a   1.000
_cell.length_b   1.000
_cell.length_c   1.000
_cell.angle_alpha   90.00
_cell.angle_beta   90.00
_cell.angle_gamma   90.00
#
_symmetry.space_group_name_H-M   'P 1'
#
loop_
_entity.id
_entity.type
_entity.pdbx_description
1 polymer ?
#
loop_
_entity_poly.entity_id
_entity_poly.type
_entity_poly.pdbx_seq_one_letter_code
_entity_poly.pdbx_strand_id
1 'polypeptide(L)'
;MQTKGGFHERRVRFSVAMSLDGYIAGPNGESDWILMDPDIDFSALMSAFDTVLLGRKTYEATRQQGGTGGMPGMQAYLFSSTLRQTECPGVIVSDNPAKTLAELKAKRGKTFGYSAAACCSAACSSLAWSMQWRLL
;
A
#
# COMPACT_ATOMS: atom_id res chain seq x y z
N MET A 1 -26.84 26.11 -14.33
CA MET A 1 -25.60 25.71 -15.02
C MET A 1 -24.49 25.71 -13.98
N GLN A 2 -24.19 24.55 -13.37
CA GLN A 2 -23.09 24.40 -12.40
C GLN A 2 -22.14 23.34 -12.93
N THR A 3 -20.94 23.76 -13.31
CA THR A 3 -19.83 22.89 -13.68
C THR A 3 -19.12 22.42 -12.40
N LYS A 4 -19.38 21.20 -11.94
CA LYS A 4 -18.55 20.55 -10.91
C LYS A 4 -18.31 19.09 -11.26
N GLY A 5 -17.15 18.87 -11.87
CA GLY A 5 -16.60 17.55 -12.15
C GLY A 5 -15.16 17.72 -12.58
N GLY A 6 -14.37 18.44 -11.77
CA GLY A 6 -12.93 18.54 -11.98
C GLY A 6 -12.35 17.14 -12.03
N PHE A 7 -11.50 16.86 -13.01
CA PHE A 7 -10.69 15.66 -13.02
C PHE A 7 -9.88 15.66 -11.72
N HIS A 8 -10.27 14.85 -10.75
CA HIS A 8 -9.53 14.76 -9.50
C HIS A 8 -8.20 14.07 -9.81
N GLU A 9 -7.11 14.84 -9.70
CA GLU A 9 -5.75 14.32 -9.72
C GLU A 9 -5.65 13.14 -8.74
N ARG A 10 -5.17 11.99 -9.23
CA ARG A 10 -5.05 10.80 -8.37
C ARG A 10 -4.02 11.09 -7.28
N ARG A 11 -4.45 11.00 -6.03
CA ARG A 11 -3.60 11.25 -4.86
C ARG A 11 -2.96 9.97 -4.37
N VAL A 12 -1.76 10.10 -3.80
CA VAL A 12 -1.11 9.04 -3.01
C VAL A 12 -1.55 9.21 -1.57
N ARG A 13 -2.11 8.17 -0.95
CA ARG A 13 -2.46 8.17 0.47
C ARG A 13 -1.70 7.04 1.19
N PHE A 14 -1.15 7.37 2.36
CA PHE A 14 -0.55 6.41 3.28
C PHE A 14 -1.55 6.15 4.41
N SER A 15 -1.97 4.90 4.60
CA SER A 15 -2.93 4.52 5.64
C SER A 15 -2.44 3.25 6.34
N VAL A 16 -2.14 3.36 7.63
CA VAL A 16 -1.52 2.29 8.44
C VAL A 16 -1.98 2.37 9.89
N ALA A 17 -2.07 1.23 10.56
CA ALA A 17 -2.15 1.16 12.01
C ALA A 17 -0.73 1.15 12.59
N MET A 18 -0.50 1.95 13.62
CA MET A 18 0.81 2.08 14.27
C MET A 18 0.66 2.09 15.78
N SER A 19 1.73 1.69 16.48
CA SER A 19 1.85 1.88 17.92
C SER A 19 2.03 3.37 18.25
N LEU A 20 1.86 3.73 19.52
CA LEU A 20 1.95 5.12 19.97
C LEU A 20 3.32 5.76 19.68
N ASP A 21 4.38 4.95 19.74
CA ASP A 21 5.77 5.31 19.46
C ASP A 21 6.16 5.17 17.97
N GLY A 22 5.18 4.89 17.09
CA GLY A 22 5.34 4.98 15.64
C GLY A 22 5.81 3.70 14.94
N TYR A 23 5.79 2.55 15.61
CA TYR A 23 6.09 1.27 14.99
C TYR A 23 4.86 0.67 14.31
N ILE A 24 5.08 0.00 13.19
CA ILE A 24 4.03 -0.58 12.33
C ILE A 24 4.16 -2.09 12.19
N ALA A 25 5.11 -2.68 12.90
CA ALA A 25 5.29 -4.11 13.12
C ALA A 25 6.20 -4.29 14.34
N GLY A 26 6.08 -5.42 15.04
CA GLY A 26 6.99 -5.77 16.13
C GLY A 26 8.40 -6.16 15.63
N PRO A 27 9.33 -6.46 16.56
CA PRO A 27 10.73 -6.75 16.22
C PRO A 27 10.94 -7.92 15.25
N ASN A 28 10.02 -8.89 15.26
CA ASN A 28 10.05 -10.05 14.38
C ASN A 28 9.07 -9.92 13.20
N GLY A 29 8.44 -8.75 13.03
CA GLY A 29 7.44 -8.49 12.01
C GLY A 29 6.00 -8.75 12.47
N GLU A 30 5.77 -9.10 13.72
CA GLU A 30 4.45 -9.40 14.25
C GLU A 30 3.49 -8.20 14.21
N SER A 31 2.21 -8.50 13.98
CA SER A 31 1.10 -7.55 13.90
C SER A 31 -0.05 -7.91 14.84
N ASP A 32 0.10 -8.93 15.68
CA ASP A 32 -0.94 -9.43 16.60
C ASP A 32 -1.40 -8.40 17.63
N TRP A 33 -0.59 -7.37 17.86
CA TRP A 33 -0.91 -6.23 18.73
C TRP A 33 -1.85 -5.21 18.07
N ILE A 34 -2.07 -5.29 16.75
CA ILE A 34 -3.02 -4.45 16.02
C ILE A 34 -4.40 -5.06 16.20
N LEU A 35 -5.19 -4.46 17.09
CA LEU A 35 -6.56 -4.90 17.36
C LEU A 35 -7.51 -4.35 16.29
N MET A 36 -8.40 -5.22 15.81
CA MET A 36 -9.49 -4.81 14.93
C MET A 36 -10.60 -4.20 15.78
N ASP A 37 -10.79 -2.89 15.63
CA ASP A 37 -11.89 -2.18 16.27
C ASP A 37 -13.18 -2.37 15.45
N PRO A 38 -14.25 -2.93 16.03
CA PRO A 38 -15.52 -3.12 15.33
C PRO A 38 -16.19 -1.81 14.88
N ASP A 39 -15.84 -0.68 15.50
CA ASP A 39 -16.38 0.64 15.13
C ASP A 39 -15.68 1.23 13.89
N ILE A 40 -14.57 0.64 13.44
CA ILE A 40 -13.85 1.06 12.23
C ILE A 40 -14.37 0.29 11.01
N ASP A 41 -15.03 1.01 10.09
CA ASP A 41 -15.42 0.46 8.79
C ASP A 41 -14.22 0.40 7.82
N PHE A 42 -13.46 -0.69 7.93
CA PHE A 42 -12.34 -0.96 7.02
C PHE A 42 -12.78 -1.16 5.57
N SER A 43 -14.01 -1.63 5.32
CA SER A 43 -14.53 -1.80 3.97
C SER A 43 -14.74 -0.44 3.29
N ALA A 44 -15.38 0.50 4.00
CA ALA A 44 -15.52 1.86 3.53
C ALA A 44 -14.16 2.54 3.32
N LEU A 45 -13.21 2.35 4.25
CA LEU A 45 -11.84 2.84 4.13
C LEU A 45 -11.18 2.31 2.85
N MET A 46 -11.29 1.01 2.59
CA MET A 46 -10.69 0.35 1.42
C MET A 46 -11.38 0.71 0.11
N SER A 47 -12.68 1.01 0.12
CA SER A 47 -13.44 1.39 -1.08
C SER A 47 -12.94 2.67 -1.77
N ALA A 48 -12.20 3.50 -1.04
CA ALA A 48 -11.57 4.71 -1.54
C ALA A 48 -10.34 4.44 -2.42
N PHE A 49 -9.81 3.22 -2.38
CA PHE A 49 -8.63 2.79 -3.12
C PHE A 49 -9.00 1.86 -4.28
N ASP A 50 -8.31 2.02 -5.40
CA ASP A 50 -8.35 1.12 -6.56
C ASP A 50 -6.98 0.50 -6.86
N THR A 51 -5.94 0.94 -6.14
CA THR A 51 -4.56 0.49 -6.34
C THR A 51 -3.81 0.49 -5.01
N VAL A 52 -3.14 -0.63 -4.72
CA VAL A 52 -2.26 -0.81 -3.57
C VAL A 52 -0.80 -0.84 -4.00
N LEU A 53 0.04 -0.16 -3.24
CA LEU A 53 1.49 -0.15 -3.41
C LEU A 53 2.13 -0.95 -2.28
N LEU A 54 3.05 -1.86 -2.62
CA LEU A 54 3.75 -2.73 -1.69
C LEU A 54 5.26 -2.60 -1.85
N GLY A 55 5.97 -2.76 -0.74
CA GLY A 55 7.40 -3.08 -0.77
C GLY A 55 7.63 -4.59 -0.74
N ARG A 56 8.85 -5.01 -1.10
CA ARG A 56 9.30 -6.41 -1.05
C ARG A 56 8.91 -7.15 0.24
N LYS A 57 9.27 -6.59 1.40
CA LYS A 57 9.05 -7.28 2.67
C LYS A 57 7.57 -7.47 3.00
N THR A 58 6.75 -6.46 2.71
CA THR A 58 5.29 -6.53 2.88
C THR A 58 4.68 -7.61 1.99
N TYR A 59 5.15 -7.71 0.75
CA TYR A 59 4.74 -8.75 -0.17
C TYR A 59 5.14 -10.15 0.31
N GLU A 60 6.38 -10.34 0.75
CA GLU A 60 6.86 -11.62 1.31
C GLU A 60 6.05 -12.03 2.55
N ALA A 61 5.77 -11.11 3.46
CA ALA A 61 4.94 -11.34 4.64
C ALA A 61 3.50 -11.74 4.27
N THR A 62 2.91 -11.04 3.28
CA THR A 62 1.58 -11.39 2.77
C THR A 62 1.56 -12.80 2.21
N ARG A 63 2.60 -13.19 1.47
CA ARG A 63 2.74 -14.53 0.88
C ARG A 63 2.88 -15.61 1.95
N GLN A 64 3.62 -15.35 3.03
CA GLN A 64 3.77 -16.29 4.15
C GLN A 64 2.43 -16.57 4.85
N GLN A 65 1.53 -15.59 4.86
CA GLN A 65 0.17 -15.73 5.39
C GLN A 65 -0.85 -16.29 4.38
N GLY A 66 -0.39 -16.75 3.21
CA GLY A 66 -1.24 -17.34 2.17
C GLY A 66 -1.90 -16.34 1.22
N GLY A 67 -1.60 -15.04 1.36
CA GLY A 67 -2.08 -14.00 0.45
C GLY A 67 -1.29 -13.94 -0.85
N THR A 68 -1.79 -13.17 -1.82
CA THR A 68 -1.17 -12.99 -3.14
C THR A 68 -0.42 -11.67 -3.31
N GLY A 69 -0.45 -10.80 -2.29
CA GLY A 69 0.08 -9.43 -2.38
C GLY A 69 -0.86 -8.44 -3.05
N GLY A 70 -2.12 -8.80 -3.26
CA GLY A 70 -3.15 -7.89 -3.75
C GLY A 70 -4.46 -8.10 -3.01
N MET A 71 -5.32 -7.09 -3.05
CA MET A 71 -6.72 -7.22 -2.62
C MET A 71 -7.61 -7.49 -3.83
N PRO A 72 -8.68 -8.29 -3.67
CA PRO A 72 -9.70 -8.45 -4.70
C PRO A 72 -10.22 -7.09 -5.17
N GLY A 73 -10.25 -6.87 -6.49
CA GLY A 73 -10.74 -5.62 -7.08
C GLY A 73 -9.76 -4.44 -7.04
N MET A 74 -8.54 -4.62 -6.52
CA MET A 74 -7.48 -3.61 -6.56
C MET A 74 -6.31 -4.05 -7.44
N GLN A 75 -5.69 -3.10 -8.13
CA GLN A 75 -4.40 -3.34 -8.77
C GLN A 75 -3.28 -3.28 -7.73
N ALA A 76 -2.40 -4.28 -7.71
CA ALA A 76 -1.27 -4.33 -6.80
C ALA A 76 0.04 -4.03 -7.53
N TYR A 77 0.83 -3.10 -7.01
CA TYR A 77 2.18 -2.80 -7.46
C TYR A 77 3.19 -3.16 -6.38
N LEU A 78 4.22 -3.91 -6.76
CA LEU A 78 5.32 -4.30 -5.92
C LEU A 78 6.59 -3.54 -6.32
N PHE A 79 7.08 -2.70 -5.42
CA PHE A 79 8.37 -2.05 -5.59
C PHE A 79 9.48 -2.95 -5.03
N SER A 80 10.32 -3.47 -5.93
CA SER A 80 11.42 -4.36 -5.59
C SER A 80 12.52 -4.27 -6.66
N SER A 81 13.78 -4.24 -6.21
CA SER A 81 14.96 -4.36 -7.07
C SER A 81 15.49 -5.79 -7.15
N THR A 82 14.98 -6.72 -6.33
CA THR A 82 15.52 -8.08 -6.21
C THR A 82 14.53 -9.15 -6.66
N LEU A 83 13.22 -8.89 -6.59
CA LEU A 83 12.18 -9.83 -7.03
C LEU A 83 11.83 -9.57 -8.49
N ARG A 84 11.61 -10.63 -9.25
CA ARG A 84 11.19 -10.54 -10.66
C ARG A 84 9.68 -10.77 -10.80
N GLN A 85 9.12 -10.27 -11.89
CA GLN A 85 7.70 -10.44 -12.23
C GLN A 85 7.24 -11.91 -12.25
N THR A 86 8.10 -12.83 -12.66
CA THR A 86 7.83 -14.28 -12.71
C THR A 86 7.64 -14.91 -11.33
N GLU A 87 8.23 -14.31 -10.29
CA GLU A 87 8.13 -14.78 -8.90
C GLU A 87 6.89 -14.20 -8.20
N CYS A 88 6.24 -13.22 -8.85
CA CYS A 88 5.17 -12.42 -8.27
C CYS A 88 3.90 -12.42 -9.13
N PRO A 89 3.26 -13.59 -9.35
CA PRO A 89 1.99 -13.64 -10.06
C PRO A 89 0.91 -12.86 -9.30
N GLY A 90 0.15 -12.04 -10.02
CA GLY A 90 -0.96 -11.25 -9.46
C GLY A 90 -0.58 -9.85 -8.97
N VAL A 91 0.69 -9.46 -9.04
CA VAL A 91 1.14 -8.08 -8.75
C VAL A 91 2.04 -7.57 -9.88
N ILE A 92 2.09 -6.26 -10.08
CA ILE A 92 2.97 -5.61 -11.07
C ILE A 92 4.27 -5.22 -10.39
N VAL A 93 5.39 -5.83 -10.80
CA VAL A 93 6.70 -5.55 -10.21
C VAL A 93 7.36 -4.36 -10.90
N SER A 94 7.88 -3.41 -10.13
CA SER A 94 8.61 -2.25 -10.62
C SER A 94 9.85 -1.98 -9.78
N ASP A 95 10.97 -1.68 -10.44
CA ASP A 95 12.22 -1.25 -9.83
C ASP A 95 12.35 0.28 -9.74
N ASN A 96 11.41 1.01 -10.37
CA ASN A 96 11.41 2.47 -10.43
C ASN A 96 10.11 3.05 -9.83
N PRO A 97 10.10 3.33 -8.51
CA PRO A 97 8.92 3.87 -7.84
C PRO A 97 8.56 5.27 -8.34
N ALA A 98 9.53 6.14 -8.59
CA ALA A 98 9.27 7.52 -9.02
C ALA A 98 8.54 7.57 -10.36
N LYS A 99 9.01 6.80 -11.35
CA LYS A 99 8.36 6.68 -12.66
C LYS A 99 6.96 6.08 -12.53
N THR A 100 6.83 4.99 -11.80
CA THR A 100 5.53 4.31 -11.60
C THR A 100 4.51 5.22 -10.93
N LEU A 101 4.92 5.98 -9.90
CA LEU A 101 4.06 6.95 -9.24
C LEU A 101 3.63 8.07 -10.20
N ALA A 102 4.55 8.60 -11.02
CA ALA A 102 4.21 9.62 -12.01
C ALA A 102 3.18 9.11 -13.03
N GLU A 103 3.36 7.90 -13.54
CA GLU A 103 2.41 7.25 -14.44
C GLU A 103 1.06 6.98 -13.77
N LEU A 104 1.07 6.56 -12.51
CA LEU A 104 -0.17 6.34 -11.75
C LEU A 104 -0.95 7.63 -11.50
N LYS A 105 -0.26 8.74 -11.22
CA LYS A 105 -0.88 10.07 -11.07
C LYS A 105 -1.50 10.58 -12.37
N ALA A 106 -0.90 10.26 -13.52
CA ALA A 106 -1.39 10.67 -14.83
C ALA A 106 -2.63 9.88 -15.31
N LYS A 107 -2.86 8.67 -14.78
CA LYS A 107 -4.03 7.85 -15.11
C LYS A 107 -5.30 8.42 -14.45
N ARG A 108 -6.47 8.17 -15.06
CA ARG A 108 -7.78 8.38 -14.42
C ARG A 108 -8.05 7.23 -13.46
N GLY A 109 -8.62 7.52 -12.29
CA GLY A 109 -8.90 6.51 -11.27
C GLY A 109 -9.19 7.13 -9.91
N LYS A 110 -9.34 6.27 -8.89
CA LYS A 110 -9.49 6.69 -7.49
C LYS A 110 -8.14 7.05 -6.87
N THR A 111 -8.14 7.37 -5.58
CA THR A 111 -6.92 7.54 -4.79
C THR A 111 -6.16 6.20 -4.78
N PHE A 112 -4.84 6.24 -4.91
CA PHE A 112 -4.00 5.06 -4.78
C PHE A 112 -3.07 5.23 -3.60
N GLY A 113 -2.51 4.15 -3.08
CA GLY A 113 -1.77 4.30 -1.85
C GLY A 113 -1.12 3.05 -1.33
N TYR A 114 -0.28 3.27 -0.34
CA TYR A 114 0.14 2.22 0.58
C TYR A 114 -1.01 2.03 1.56
N SER A 115 -1.81 1.01 1.32
CA SER A 115 -2.73 0.52 2.33
C SER A 115 -2.04 -0.62 3.06
N ALA A 116 -1.50 -0.32 4.23
CA ALA A 116 -1.15 -1.37 5.18
C ALA A 116 -2.39 -1.86 5.94
N ALA A 117 -3.51 -1.12 5.90
CA ALA A 117 -4.80 -1.59 6.43
C ALA A 117 -5.35 -2.81 5.68
N ALA A 118 -4.93 -3.01 4.43
CA ALA A 118 -5.20 -4.21 3.63
C ALA A 118 -4.30 -5.40 3.95
N CYS A 119 -3.23 -5.15 4.71
CA CYS A 119 -2.10 -6.02 4.86
C CYS A 119 -1.68 -5.94 6.32
N CYS A 120 -2.47 -6.57 7.20
CA CYS A 120 -2.11 -6.87 8.58
C CYS A 120 -0.90 -7.82 8.67
N SER A 121 0.01 -7.81 7.70
CA SER A 121 1.22 -8.61 7.66
C SER A 121 2.44 -7.70 7.73
N ALA A 122 3.45 -8.23 8.42
CA ALA A 122 4.75 -7.66 8.69
C ALA A 122 5.31 -6.74 7.59
N ALA A 123 6.06 -5.75 8.05
CA ALA A 123 7.05 -5.01 7.26
C ALA A 123 6.56 -3.80 6.47
N CYS A 124 5.84 -2.92 7.16
CA CYS A 124 5.79 -1.52 6.75
C CYS A 124 7.02 -0.72 7.30
N SER A 125 7.77 -1.28 8.28
CA SER A 125 8.77 -0.57 9.10
C SER A 125 10.06 -0.11 8.40
N SER A 126 10.40 -0.59 7.20
CA SER A 126 11.66 -0.19 6.51
C SER A 126 11.49 0.73 5.29
N LEU A 127 10.27 1.04 4.86
CA LEU A 127 10.02 2.06 3.82
C LEU A 127 9.42 3.36 4.37
N ALA A 128 8.82 3.35 5.57
CA ALA A 128 8.40 4.57 6.24
C ALA A 128 9.60 5.52 6.53
N TRP A 129 10.76 4.94 6.84
CA TRP A 129 11.99 5.71 7.10
C TRP A 129 12.69 6.24 5.84
N SER A 130 12.49 5.63 4.68
CA SER A 130 13.16 6.04 3.43
C SER A 130 12.34 7.01 2.57
N MET A 131 11.04 7.18 2.84
CA MET A 131 10.19 8.17 2.14
C MET A 131 9.97 9.47 2.94
N GLN A 132 10.45 9.55 4.18
CA GLN A 132 10.45 10.78 4.98
C GLN A 132 11.54 11.79 4.56
N TRP A 133 12.38 11.47 3.56
CA TRP A 133 13.43 12.35 3.02
C TRP A 133 13.34 12.48 1.49
N ARG A 134 12.32 13.21 0.99
CA ARG A 134 12.35 13.96 -0.30
C ARG A 134 11.01 14.69 -0.51
N LEU A 135 10.63 15.47 0.50
CA LEU A 135 9.72 16.60 0.34
C LEU A 135 10.34 17.82 1.03
N LEU A 136 11.52 18.19 0.56
CA LEU A 136 12.04 19.55 0.45
C LEU A 136 12.77 19.64 -0.89
#